data_AF-A0A1I5TLR4-F1
#
_entry.id   AF-A0A1I5TLR4-F1
#
_cell.length_a   1.000
_cell.length_b   1.000
_cell.length_c   1.000
_cell.angle_alpha   90.00
_cell.angle_beta   90.00
_cell.angle_gamma   90.00
#
_symmetry.space_group_name_H-M   'P 1'
#
loop_
_entity.id
_entity.type
_entity.pdbx_description
1 polymer ?
#
loop_
_entity_poly.entity_id
_entity_poly.type
_entity_poly.pdbx_seq_one_letter_code
_entity_poly.pdbx_strand_id
1 'polypeptide(L)'
;MLQDTDSNNKGSFSTGPAGVFAAVEHRGQQLTVVKLQETSVRQPAALEPFLRERLGLPADALLLVLPSEGAPLLGQGPAEQLYNDFLSTNTAAVVEQPWQPLT
;
A
#
# COMPACT_ATOMS: atom_id res chain seq x y z
N MET A 1 19.85 -3.67 -44.63
CA MET A 1 20.53 -4.53 -43.63
C MET A 1 20.50 -3.78 -42.31
N LEU A 2 20.19 -4.49 -41.24
CA LEU A 2 20.01 -3.97 -39.87
C LEU A 2 21.30 -3.34 -39.31
N GLN A 3 21.17 -2.28 -38.50
CA GLN A 3 21.42 -2.41 -37.05
C GLN A 3 20.94 -1.20 -36.24
N ASP A 4 20.42 -1.58 -35.08
CA ASP A 4 19.67 -0.89 -34.05
C ASP A 4 20.46 0.18 -33.28
N THR A 5 19.76 1.19 -32.79
CA THR A 5 20.04 1.73 -31.45
C THR A 5 18.76 2.27 -30.83
N ASP A 6 18.18 1.41 -29.99
CA ASP A 6 17.31 1.69 -28.87
C ASP A 6 17.74 2.95 -28.10
N SER A 7 16.77 3.81 -27.75
CA SER A 7 16.75 4.72 -26.59
C SER A 7 15.82 5.90 -26.86
N ASN A 8 14.50 5.68 -26.78
CA ASN A 8 13.59 6.80 -26.50
C ASN A 8 12.74 6.48 -25.28
N ASN A 9 13.44 6.51 -24.14
CA ASN A 9 13.01 7.16 -22.92
C ASN A 9 11.51 7.02 -22.55
N LYS A 10 11.05 5.78 -22.37
CA LYS A 10 10.11 5.49 -21.29
C LYS A 10 10.88 5.73 -20.00
N GLY A 11 10.87 6.97 -19.52
CA GLY A 11 11.20 7.32 -18.14
C GLY A 11 10.21 6.63 -17.23
N SER A 12 10.48 5.35 -16.99
CA SER A 12 9.70 4.40 -16.24
C SER A 12 9.64 4.84 -14.78
N PHE A 13 8.66 5.68 -14.45
CA PHE A 13 7.98 5.55 -13.16
C PHE A 13 7.06 4.32 -13.24
N SER A 14 7.60 3.13 -13.52
CA SER A 14 6.85 1.86 -13.49
C SER A 14 7.29 0.93 -12.36
N THR A 15 8.04 1.45 -11.39
CA THR A 15 8.32 0.73 -10.14
C THR A 15 7.89 1.60 -8.98
N GLY A 16 6.57 1.63 -8.73
CA GLY A 16 6.09 1.98 -7.39
C GLY A 16 6.76 1.07 -6.34
N PRO A 17 6.70 1.42 -5.05
CA PRO A 17 7.24 0.58 -4.00
C PRO A 17 6.63 -0.82 -4.12
N ALA A 18 7.47 -1.85 -4.19
CA ALA A 18 6.99 -3.22 -4.30
C ALA A 18 6.18 -3.54 -3.05
N GLY A 19 4.92 -3.91 -3.24
CA GLY A 19 3.99 -4.09 -2.14
C GLY A 19 2.70 -4.75 -2.57
N VAL A 20 1.88 -5.04 -1.58
CA VAL A 20 0.51 -5.50 -1.77
C VAL A 20 -0.42 -4.60 -0.99
N PHE A 21 -1.66 -4.48 -1.44
CA PHE A 21 -2.68 -3.75 -0.71
C PHE A 21 -3.93 -4.60 -0.60
N ALA A 22 -4.73 -4.32 0.42
CA ALA A 22 -6.05 -4.89 0.57
C ALA A 22 -7.00 -3.87 1.18
N ALA A 23 -8.25 -3.92 0.74
CA ALA A 23 -9.34 -3.18 1.35
C ALA A 23 -9.97 -4.05 2.43
N VAL A 24 -10.02 -3.55 3.65
CA VAL A 24 -10.69 -4.14 4.79
C VAL A 24 -11.92 -3.30 5.08
N GLU A 25 -13.06 -3.91 5.24
CA GLU A 25 -14.21 -3.26 5.85
C GLU A 25 -14.37 -3.80 7.27
N HIS A 26 -14.39 -2.91 8.25
CA HIS A 26 -14.62 -3.29 9.64
C HIS A 26 -15.43 -2.22 10.36
N ARG A 27 -16.45 -2.65 11.12
CA ARG A 27 -17.39 -1.76 11.81
C ARG A 27 -18.01 -0.67 10.92
N GLY A 28 -18.27 -0.98 9.65
CA GLY A 28 -18.83 -0.04 8.67
C GLY A 28 -17.85 1.04 8.18
N GLN A 29 -16.56 0.91 8.51
CA GLN A 29 -15.50 1.78 8.00
C GLN A 29 -14.61 0.99 7.04
N GLN A 30 -14.32 1.59 5.89
CA GLN A 30 -13.39 1.04 4.92
C GLN A 30 -11.97 1.54 5.24
N LEU A 31 -11.06 0.59 5.37
CA LEU A 31 -9.64 0.80 5.60
C LEU A 31 -8.85 0.17 4.47
N THR A 32 -7.95 0.94 3.87
CA THR A 32 -6.98 0.39 2.93
C THR A 32 -5.69 0.11 3.66
N VAL A 33 -5.25 -1.15 3.64
CA VAL A 33 -3.99 -1.58 4.23
C VAL A 33 -3.01 -1.83 3.10
N VAL A 34 -1.86 -1.17 3.14
CA VAL A 34 -0.78 -1.35 2.18
C VAL A 34 0.41 -1.95 2.91
N LYS A 35 0.89 -3.10 2.45
CA LYS A 35 2.13 -3.73 2.91
C LYS A 35 3.23 -3.47 1.90
N LEU A 36 4.25 -2.74 2.31
CA LEU A 36 5.41 -2.43 1.47
C LEU A 36 6.59 -3.32 1.84
N GLN A 37 7.38 -3.69 0.84
CA GLN A 37 8.68 -4.30 1.07
C GLN A 37 9.65 -3.23 1.59
N GLU A 38 10.37 -3.57 2.65
CA GLU A 38 11.17 -2.66 3.49
C GLU A 38 12.19 -1.81 2.73
N THR A 39 12.68 -2.32 1.60
CA THR A 39 13.63 -1.64 0.72
C THR A 39 13.04 -0.47 -0.07
N SER A 40 11.71 -0.33 -0.08
CA SER A 40 11.01 0.62 -0.96
C SER A 40 10.77 2.00 -0.36
N VAL A 41 10.96 2.17 0.95
CA VAL A 41 10.57 3.39 1.66
C VAL A 41 11.78 4.30 1.84
N ARG A 42 12.23 4.90 0.74
CA ARG A 42 13.28 5.95 0.78
C ARG A 42 12.73 7.31 1.19
N GLN A 43 11.42 7.53 1.06
CA GLN A 43 10.77 8.82 1.32
C GLN A 43 9.35 8.64 1.87
N PRO A 44 9.17 8.51 3.21
CA PRO A 44 7.86 8.32 3.82
C PRO A 44 6.91 9.51 3.62
N ALA A 45 7.43 10.74 3.50
CA ALA A 45 6.61 11.94 3.31
C ALA A 45 5.90 12.01 1.93
N ALA A 46 6.49 11.42 0.89
CA ALA A 46 5.89 11.37 -0.45
C ALA A 46 5.02 10.12 -0.66
N LEU A 47 5.04 9.19 0.30
CA LEU A 47 4.42 7.87 0.17
C LEU A 47 2.89 7.93 0.27
N GLU A 48 2.36 8.72 1.21
CA GLU A 48 0.92 8.87 1.39
C GLU A 48 0.22 9.45 0.14
N PRO A 49 0.63 10.60 -0.42
CA PRO A 49 -0.02 11.15 -1.61
C PRO A 49 0.15 10.23 -2.82
N PHE A 50 1.31 9.57 -2.96
CA PHE A 50 1.55 8.58 -4.02
C PHE A 50 0.57 7.40 -3.94
N LEU A 51 0.42 6.80 -2.75
CA LEU A 51 -0.48 5.66 -2.56
C LEU A 51 -1.95 6.05 -2.75
N ARG A 52 -2.33 7.25 -2.26
CA ARG A 52 -3.70 7.76 -2.44
C ARG A 52 -4.03 7.97 -3.91
N GLU A 53 -3.15 8.61 -4.67
CA GLU A 53 -3.33 8.78 -6.12
C GLU A 53 -3.36 7.43 -6.85
N ARG A 54 -2.43 6.53 -6.52
CA ARG A 54 -2.32 5.22 -7.18
C ARG A 54 -3.53 4.32 -6.93
N LEU A 55 -4.10 4.39 -5.73
CA LEU A 55 -5.25 3.58 -5.31
C LEU A 55 -6.59 4.31 -5.51
N GLY A 56 -6.57 5.56 -6.00
CA GLY A 56 -7.77 6.37 -6.19
C GLY A 56 -8.51 6.68 -4.87
N LEU A 57 -7.78 6.77 -3.76
CA LEU A 57 -8.37 6.98 -2.43
C LEU A 57 -8.65 8.46 -2.20
N PRO A 58 -9.81 8.80 -1.60
CA PRO A 58 -10.09 10.17 -1.20
C PRO A 58 -9.21 10.58 0.00
N ALA A 59 -9.07 11.90 0.22
CA ALA A 59 -8.16 12.46 1.23
C ALA A 59 -8.54 12.12 2.69
N ASP A 60 -9.79 11.74 2.92
CA ASP A 60 -10.35 11.31 4.20
C ASP A 60 -10.37 9.79 4.37
N ALA A 61 -9.99 9.01 3.34
CA ALA A 61 -9.91 7.57 3.46
C ALA A 61 -8.85 7.14 4.49
N LEU A 62 -9.23 6.16 5.31
CA LEU A 62 -8.31 5.48 6.22
C LEU A 62 -7.33 4.66 5.39
N LEU A 63 -6.05 5.03 5.51
CA LEU A 63 -4.94 4.37 4.86
C LEU A 63 -3.93 4.00 5.94
N LEU A 64 -3.66 2.70 6.08
CA LEU A 64 -2.62 2.17 6.94
C LEU A 64 -1.51 1.59 6.07
N VAL A 65 -0.29 2.04 6.29
CA VAL A 65 0.87 1.53 5.56
C VAL A 65 1.78 0.81 6.52
N LEU A 66 1.93 -0.48 6.29
CA LEU A 66 2.75 -1.38 7.07
C LEU A 66 4.02 -1.72 6.29
N PRO A 67 5.18 -1.70 6.94
CA PRO A 67 6.35 -2.38 6.38
C PRO A 67 6.15 -3.90 6.45
N SER A 68 7.01 -4.63 5.73
CA SER A 68 7.04 -6.09 5.83
C SER A 68 7.46 -6.55 7.24
N GLU A 69 8.36 -5.81 7.88
CA GLU A 69 8.71 -5.99 9.30
C GLU A 69 8.73 -4.65 10.05
N GLY A 70 8.34 -4.65 11.32
CA GLY A 70 8.38 -3.47 12.19
C GLY A 70 7.07 -2.68 12.29
N ALA A 71 7.18 -1.40 12.66
CA ALA A 71 6.05 -0.54 13.01
C ALA A 71 5.42 0.15 11.79
N PRO A 72 4.13 0.53 11.84
CA PRO A 72 3.45 1.22 10.75
C PRO A 72 4.18 2.50 10.30
N LEU A 73 4.35 2.64 8.98
CA LEU A 73 5.00 3.78 8.35
C LEU A 73 4.06 4.98 8.24
N LEU A 74 2.76 4.73 8.02
CA LEU A 74 1.70 5.73 7.89
C LEU A 74 0.38 5.18 8.44
N GLY A 75 -0.54 6.07 8.82
CA GLY A 75 -1.88 5.68 9.28
C GLY A 75 -1.98 5.32 10.76
N GLN A 76 -1.05 5.81 11.59
CA GLN A 76 -1.15 5.65 13.05
C GLN A 76 -2.42 6.35 13.59
N GLY A 77 -3.00 5.79 14.66
CA GLY A 77 -4.26 6.28 15.24
C GLY A 77 -5.49 5.49 14.77
N PRO A 78 -6.51 6.10 14.14
CA PRO A 78 -7.78 5.42 13.86
C PRO A 78 -7.65 4.28 12.83
N ALA A 79 -6.79 4.42 11.81
CA ALA A 79 -6.58 3.37 10.81
C ALA A 79 -5.85 2.15 11.42
N GLU A 80 -4.81 2.39 12.23
CA GLU A 80 -4.12 1.35 13.01
C GLU A 80 -5.07 0.67 14.01
N GLN A 81 -5.87 1.43 14.74
CA GLN A 81 -6.81 0.89 15.71
C GLN A 81 -7.88 0.03 15.03
N LEU A 82 -8.42 0.46 13.89
CA LEU A 82 -9.39 -0.32 13.12
C LEU A 82 -8.75 -1.61 12.58
N TYR A 83 -7.51 -1.54 12.10
CA TYR A 83 -6.77 -2.73 11.66
C TYR A 83 -6.54 -3.70 12.80
N ASN A 84 -6.07 -3.24 13.96
CA ASN A 84 -5.84 -4.08 15.13
C ASN A 84 -7.14 -4.72 15.63
N ASP A 85 -8.25 -3.98 15.66
CA ASP A 85 -9.57 -4.54 16.02
C ASP A 85 -10.04 -5.59 15.01
N PHE A 86 -9.77 -5.36 13.71
CA PHE A 86 -10.00 -6.34 12.66
C PHE A 86 -9.13 -7.59 12.87
N LEU A 87 -7.83 -7.45 13.14
CA LEU A 87 -6.91 -8.56 13.43
C LEU A 87 -7.35 -9.39 14.64
N SER A 88 -7.80 -8.73 15.71
CA SER A 88 -8.26 -9.39 16.94
C SER A 88 -9.57 -10.15 16.76
N THR A 89 -10.43 -9.71 15.83
CA THR A 89 -11.73 -10.34 15.57
C THR A 89 -11.65 -11.39 14.46
N ASN A 90 -10.75 -11.19 13.50
CA ASN A 90 -10.68 -11.93 12.24
C ASN A 90 -9.24 -12.37 11.92
N THR A 91 -8.56 -12.98 12.89
CA THR A 91 -7.18 -13.46 12.72
C THR A 91 -7.06 -14.46 11.56
N ALA A 92 -8.12 -15.24 11.28
CA ALA A 92 -8.20 -16.12 10.12
C ALA A 92 -8.42 -15.35 8.79
N ALA A 93 -9.29 -14.34 8.78
CA ALA A 93 -9.65 -13.62 7.55
C ALA A 93 -8.51 -12.74 6.99
N VAL A 94 -7.51 -12.42 7.81
CA VAL A 94 -6.29 -11.70 7.37
C VAL A 94 -5.46 -12.55 6.42
N VAL A 95 -5.43 -13.86 6.64
CA VAL A 95 -4.75 -14.83 5.76
C VAL A 95 -5.55 -15.00 4.47
N GLU A 96 -6.88 -14.90 4.55
CA GLU A 96 -7.79 -15.04 3.41
C GLU A 96 -8.07 -13.73 2.67
N GLN A 97 -7.55 -12.59 3.15
CA GLN A 97 -7.73 -11.31 2.49
C GLN A 97 -7.13 -11.37 1.07
N PRO A 98 -7.86 -10.92 0.04
CA PRO A 98 -7.37 -10.90 -1.32
C PRO A 98 -6.39 -9.74 -1.51
N TRP A 99 -5.15 -9.95 -1.08
CA TRP A 99 -4.05 -9.02 -1.27
C TRP A 99 -3.79 -8.83 -2.77
N GLN A 100 -3.88 -7.59 -3.22
CA GLN A 100 -3.64 -7.20 -4.60
C GLN A 100 -2.24 -6.60 -4.74
N PRO A 101 -1.51 -6.92 -5.82
CA PRO A 101 -0.19 -6.35 -6.04
C PRO A 101 -0.29 -4.84 -6.32
N LEU A 102 0.62 -4.08 -5.73
CA LEU A 102 0.79 -2.64 -5.98
C LEU A 102 1.68 -2.44 -7.22
N THR A 103 1.22 -2.94 -8.39
CA THR A 103 1.93 -2.81 -9.68
C THR A 103 1.49 -1.60 -10.48
#